data_AF-A0A9D5FR72-F1
#
_entry.id   AF-A0A9D5FR72-F1
#
_cell.length_a   1.000
_cell.length_b   1.000
_cell.length_c   1.000
_cell.angle_alpha   90.00
_cell.angle_beta   90.00
_cell.angle_gamma   90.00
#
_symmetry.space_group_name_H-M   'P 1'
#
loop_
_entity.id
_entity.type
_entity.pdbx_description
1 polymer ?
#
loop_
_entity_poly.entity_id
_entity_poly.type
_entity_poly.pdbx_seq_one_letter_code
_entity_poly.pdbx_strand_id
1 'polypeptide(L)'
;HLIKGRHKPGDVIPLKIVRDKKEIEVQLKLARNNDETLLIPEDVTGQRTDYVVSGGFIVRELTGRYLRAHGMDWQKSVDPRLTHYYAMSTSTPSKPGEHVVILSSVLPDIINVGYQHLRNQVVTSINGKPVKNMDDVFAVVNADGGIKAVKLLSMGVELVLDQGELPAADVRLSKMFRIPELKSASRNAPKK
;
A
#
# COMPACT_ATOMS: atom_id res chain seq x y z
N HIS A 1 4.23 13.08 -20.98
CA HIS A 1 4.16 14.51 -21.32
C HIS A 1 3.09 15.17 -20.47
N LEU A 2 3.46 16.03 -19.52
CA LEU A 2 2.51 16.92 -18.85
C LEU A 2 2.13 18.01 -19.86
N ILE A 3 0.89 18.00 -20.33
CA ILE A 3 0.34 19.11 -21.12
C ILE A 3 0.33 20.32 -20.17
N LYS A 4 1.29 21.23 -20.32
CA LYS A 4 1.19 22.60 -19.78
C LYS A 4 0.05 23.30 -20.55
N GLY A 5 -1.19 23.00 -20.18
CA GLY A 5 -2.38 23.68 -20.67
C GLY A 5 -2.67 24.96 -19.88
N ARG A 6 -3.39 25.90 -20.49
CA ARG A 6 -3.65 27.28 -20.03
C ARG A 6 -4.36 27.43 -18.67
N HIS A 7 -4.73 26.34 -18.00
CA HIS A 7 -5.54 26.35 -16.79
C HIS A 7 -4.76 25.87 -15.56
N LYS A 8 -5.04 26.47 -14.41
CA LYS A 8 -4.42 26.18 -13.12
C LYS A 8 -5.45 25.55 -12.16
N PRO A 9 -4.98 24.81 -11.13
CA PRO A 9 -5.84 24.42 -10.02
C PRO A 9 -6.52 25.65 -9.43
N GLY A 10 -7.84 25.58 -9.22
CA GLY A 10 -8.68 26.68 -8.79
C GLY A 10 -9.50 27.33 -9.91
N ASP A 11 -9.04 27.24 -11.16
CA ASP A 11 -9.80 27.75 -12.32
C ASP A 11 -11.14 27.04 -12.45
N VAL A 12 -12.15 27.77 -12.92
CA VAL A 12 -13.46 27.21 -13.27
C VAL A 12 -13.60 27.23 -14.79
N ILE A 13 -13.86 26.07 -15.38
CA ILE A 13 -14.02 25.93 -16.83
C ILE A 13 -15.44 25.46 -17.19
N PRO A 14 -16.06 26.02 -18.25
CA PRO A 14 -17.32 25.48 -18.77
C PRO A 14 -17.07 24.15 -19.46
N LEU A 15 -17.89 23.16 -19.18
CA LEU A 15 -17.81 21.82 -19.75
C LEU A 15 -19.18 21.39 -20.26
N LYS A 16 -19.26 20.98 -21.52
CA LYS A 16 -20.49 20.43 -22.12
C LYS A 16 -20.49 18.92 -21.94
N ILE A 17 -21.53 18.40 -21.28
CA ILE A 17 -21.78 16.96 -21.11
C ILE A 17 -23.11 16.58 -21.71
N VAL A 18 -23.26 15.30 -22.05
CA VAL A 18 -24.56 14.70 -22.33
C VAL A 18 -24.96 13.83 -21.15
N ARG A 19 -26.14 14.08 -20.57
CA ARG A 19 -26.75 13.26 -19.51
C ARG A 19 -28.22 13.06 -19.85
N ASP A 20 -28.71 11.82 -19.75
CA ASP A 20 -30.09 11.46 -20.11
C ASP A 20 -30.51 11.94 -21.50
N LYS A 21 -29.59 11.80 -22.48
CA LYS A 21 -29.76 12.24 -23.87
C LYS A 21 -29.96 13.74 -24.06
N LYS A 22 -29.66 14.57 -23.05
CA LYS A 22 -29.71 16.04 -23.14
C LYS A 22 -28.31 16.63 -22.98
N GLU A 23 -28.00 17.64 -23.79
CA GLU A 23 -26.80 18.46 -23.62
C GLU A 23 -26.97 19.41 -22.42
N ILE A 24 -25.98 19.43 -21.55
CA ILE A 24 -25.94 20.26 -20.34
C ILE A 24 -24.55 20.91 -20.25
N GLU A 25 -24.52 22.19 -19.93
CA GLU A 25 -23.29 22.91 -19.64
C GLU A 25 -23.09 23.03 -18.12
N VAL A 26 -21.93 22.61 -17.63
CA VAL A 26 -21.57 22.62 -16.20
C VAL A 26 -20.29 23.40 -15.97
N GLN A 27 -20.21 24.09 -14.83
CA GLN A 27 -19.00 24.79 -14.40
C GLN A 27 -18.15 23.83 -13.55
N LEU A 28 -17.00 23.40 -14.08
CA LEU A 28 -16.09 22.49 -13.39
C LEU A 28 -14.94 23.29 -12.75
N LYS A 29 -14.83 23.25 -11.42
CA LYS A 29 -13.67 23.77 -10.70
C LYS A 29 -12.53 22.76 -10.77
N LEU A 30 -11.42 23.17 -11.37
CA LEU A 30 -10.22 22.34 -11.47
C LEU A 30 -9.51 22.25 -10.11
N ALA A 31 -9.04 21.05 -9.77
CA ALA A 31 -8.22 20.81 -8.60
C ALA A 31 -6.90 20.13 -9.02
N ARG A 32 -5.89 20.17 -8.16
CA ARG A 32 -4.73 19.29 -8.34
C ARG A 32 -5.21 17.86 -8.15
N ASN A 33 -4.72 16.95 -8.99
CA ASN A 33 -4.81 15.54 -8.66
C ASN A 33 -4.05 15.32 -7.35
N ASN A 34 -4.72 14.74 -6.35
CA ASN A 34 -4.05 14.34 -5.12
C ASN A 34 -3.78 12.84 -5.22
N ASP A 35 -2.54 12.45 -5.45
CA ASP A 35 -2.17 11.03 -5.60
C ASP A 35 -2.49 10.19 -4.36
N GLU A 36 -2.56 10.80 -3.17
CA GLU A 36 -3.00 10.14 -1.92
C GLU A 36 -4.49 9.77 -1.94
N THR A 37 -5.28 10.30 -2.87
CA THR A 37 -6.69 9.92 -3.03
C THR A 37 -6.88 8.71 -3.95
N LEU A 38 -5.79 8.21 -4.55
CA LEU A 38 -5.82 7.02 -5.39
C LEU A 38 -5.67 5.76 -4.53
N LEU A 39 -6.36 4.69 -4.94
CA LEU A 39 -6.26 3.39 -4.29
C LEU A 39 -4.82 2.83 -4.36
N ILE A 40 -4.11 3.12 -5.45
CA ILE A 40 -2.67 2.90 -5.58
C ILE A 40 -2.00 4.24 -5.92
N PRO A 41 -1.37 4.90 -4.95
CA PRO A 41 -0.64 6.14 -5.19
C PRO A 41 0.55 5.92 -6.13
N GLU A 42 0.83 6.90 -6.99
CA GLU A 42 1.96 6.87 -7.92
C GLU A 42 3.33 7.11 -7.24
N ASP A 43 3.29 7.70 -6.04
CA ASP A 43 4.44 7.98 -5.16
C ASP A 43 5.41 9.03 -5.75
N VAL A 44 5.05 10.31 -5.66
CA VAL A 44 5.89 11.43 -6.13
C VAL A 44 6.70 12.03 -4.97
N THR A 45 7.97 11.58 -4.88
CA THR A 45 9.16 12.17 -4.21
C THR A 45 9.07 12.69 -2.76
N GLY A 46 9.99 12.19 -1.91
CA GLY A 46 10.49 12.88 -0.72
C GLY A 46 10.05 12.31 0.64
N GLN A 47 8.97 11.53 0.68
CA GLN A 47 8.51 10.89 1.91
C GLN A 47 9.16 9.52 2.12
N ARG A 48 9.46 9.22 3.39
CA ARG A 48 9.91 7.89 3.83
C ARG A 48 8.75 6.91 3.59
N THR A 49 9.01 5.67 3.19
CA THR A 49 7.91 4.72 2.95
C THR A 49 7.42 4.12 4.26
N ASP A 50 6.10 4.01 4.39
CA ASP A 50 5.47 3.36 5.54
C ASP A 50 5.58 1.84 5.42
N TYR A 51 6.09 1.21 6.48
CA TYR A 51 6.19 -0.25 6.55
C TYR A 51 6.21 -0.76 7.99
N VAL A 52 5.86 -2.04 8.13
CA VAL A 52 6.06 -2.84 9.34
C VAL A 52 6.80 -4.12 8.97
N VAL A 53 7.78 -4.49 9.77
CA VAL A 53 8.44 -5.80 9.80
C VAL A 53 8.08 -6.46 11.12
N SER A 54 7.46 -7.64 11.09
CA SER A 54 7.17 -8.41 12.30
C SER A 54 7.17 -9.90 11.98
N GLY A 55 7.94 -10.68 12.75
CA GLY A 55 8.17 -12.11 12.49
C GLY A 55 8.70 -12.41 11.09
N GLY A 56 9.34 -11.41 10.46
CA GLY A 56 9.88 -11.46 9.11
C GLY A 56 8.89 -11.04 8.02
N PHE A 57 7.60 -10.88 8.33
CA PHE A 57 6.62 -10.34 7.40
C PHE A 57 6.86 -8.86 7.18
N ILE A 58 7.12 -8.47 5.92
CA ILE A 58 7.27 -7.07 5.52
C ILE A 58 5.95 -6.61 4.91
N VAL A 59 5.20 -5.81 5.67
CA VAL A 59 3.92 -5.24 5.27
C VAL A 59 4.09 -3.76 4.94
N ARG A 60 3.56 -3.35 3.78
CA ARG A 60 3.63 -1.98 3.28
C ARG A 60 2.46 -1.67 2.35
N GLU A 61 2.31 -0.39 2.02
CA GLU A 61 1.46 0.02 0.91
C GLU A 61 2.08 -0.35 -0.46
N LEU A 62 1.22 -0.78 -1.37
CA LEU A 62 1.51 -0.92 -2.79
C LEU A 62 1.43 0.46 -3.44
N THR A 63 2.49 0.83 -4.14
CA THR A 63 2.57 2.11 -4.86
C THR A 63 3.07 1.90 -6.28
N GLY A 64 2.78 2.84 -7.19
CA GLY A 64 3.32 2.84 -8.55
C GLY A 64 4.85 2.85 -8.56
N ARG A 65 5.48 3.56 -7.61
CA ARG A 65 6.94 3.53 -7.41
C ARG A 65 7.45 2.16 -6.98
N TYR A 66 6.75 1.46 -6.07
CA TYR A 66 7.13 0.10 -5.69
C TYR A 66 7.13 -0.84 -6.90
N LEU A 67 6.06 -0.79 -7.70
CA LEU A 67 5.93 -1.59 -8.92
C LEU A 67 7.06 -1.29 -9.90
N ARG A 68 7.33 -0.01 -10.20
CA ARG A 68 8.40 0.41 -11.12
C ARG A 68 9.81 0.09 -10.62
N ALA A 69 10.00 -0.12 -9.32
CA ALA A 69 11.30 -0.54 -8.77
C ALA A 69 11.74 -1.93 -9.29
N HIS A 70 10.82 -2.72 -9.85
CA HIS A 70 11.12 -3.99 -10.51
C HIS A 70 11.70 -3.85 -11.94
N GLY A 71 11.97 -2.62 -12.40
CA GLY A 71 12.64 -2.33 -13.67
C GLY A 71 11.70 -1.79 -14.76
N MET A 72 12.25 -1.54 -15.96
CA MET A 72 11.50 -0.93 -17.07
C MET A 72 10.29 -1.79 -17.50
N ASP A 73 10.45 -3.12 -17.54
CA ASP A 73 9.40 -4.08 -17.87
C ASP A 73 8.65 -4.60 -16.64
N TRP A 74 8.52 -3.81 -15.57
CA TRP A 74 7.92 -4.25 -14.30
C TRP A 74 6.55 -4.92 -14.46
N GLN A 75 5.74 -4.48 -15.43
CA GLN A 75 4.42 -5.04 -15.71
C GLN A 75 4.47 -6.54 -16.08
N LYS A 76 5.60 -7.00 -16.62
CA LYS A 76 5.85 -8.41 -16.97
C LYS A 76 6.57 -9.17 -15.85
N SER A 77 7.28 -8.49 -14.95
CA SER A 77 8.11 -9.13 -13.92
C SER A 77 7.44 -9.23 -12.54
N VAL A 78 6.45 -8.39 -12.26
CA VAL A 78 5.64 -8.45 -11.04
C VAL A 78 4.49 -9.46 -11.22
N ASP A 79 3.97 -9.99 -10.10
CA ASP A 79 2.78 -10.83 -10.07
C ASP A 79 1.67 -10.21 -10.95
N PRO A 80 1.16 -10.94 -11.97
CA PRO A 80 0.12 -10.46 -12.87
C PRO A 80 -1.13 -9.95 -12.14
N ARG A 81 -1.43 -10.46 -10.94
CA ARG A 81 -2.54 -10.00 -10.10
C ARG A 81 -2.31 -8.57 -9.63
N LEU A 82 -1.09 -8.20 -9.25
CA LEU A 82 -0.77 -6.81 -8.87
C LEU A 82 -0.74 -5.88 -10.07
N THR A 83 -0.22 -6.34 -11.21
CA THR A 83 -0.29 -5.56 -12.47
C THR A 83 -1.73 -5.33 -12.89
N HIS A 84 -2.58 -6.36 -12.80
CA HIS A 84 -4.01 -6.25 -13.02
C HIS A 84 -4.67 -5.33 -12.01
N TYR A 85 -4.33 -5.46 -10.72
CA TYR A 85 -4.80 -4.57 -9.67
C TYR A 85 -4.46 -3.13 -10.04
N TYR A 86 -3.22 -2.82 -10.38
CA TYR A 86 -2.78 -1.48 -10.79
C TYR A 86 -3.44 -0.95 -12.06
N ALA A 87 -3.57 -1.78 -13.10
CA ALA A 87 -4.19 -1.39 -14.35
C ALA A 87 -5.70 -1.10 -14.18
N MET A 88 -6.39 -1.91 -13.37
CA MET A 88 -7.81 -1.71 -13.07
C MET A 88 -8.06 -0.69 -11.96
N SER A 89 -7.13 -0.52 -11.01
CA SER A 89 -7.19 0.38 -9.85
C SER A 89 -6.85 1.83 -10.17
N THR A 90 -6.91 2.21 -11.44
CA THR A 90 -7.30 3.59 -11.78
C THR A 90 -8.69 3.95 -11.20
N SER A 91 -9.40 2.96 -10.64
CA SER A 91 -10.59 3.12 -9.81
C SER A 91 -10.29 3.83 -8.48
N THR A 92 -11.07 4.88 -8.26
CA THR A 92 -11.25 5.56 -6.99
C THR A 92 -11.45 4.55 -5.86
N PRO A 93 -10.79 4.71 -4.71
CA PRO A 93 -11.06 3.86 -3.55
C PRO A 93 -12.54 3.89 -3.19
N SER A 94 -13.07 2.81 -2.60
CA SER A 94 -14.50 2.76 -2.24
C SER A 94 -14.83 3.78 -1.15
N LYS A 95 -13.83 4.14 -0.33
CA LYS A 95 -13.88 5.23 0.64
C LYS A 95 -12.61 6.08 0.57
N PRO A 96 -12.68 7.39 0.84
CA PRO A 96 -11.48 8.22 0.93
C PRO A 96 -10.46 7.63 1.93
N GLY A 97 -9.18 7.58 1.53
CA GLY A 97 -8.07 7.10 2.36
C GLY A 97 -7.84 5.58 2.36
N GLU A 98 -8.55 4.81 1.53
CA GLU A 98 -8.22 3.40 1.30
C GLU A 98 -7.05 3.26 0.31
N HIS A 99 -6.11 2.40 0.67
CA HIS A 99 -4.94 2.02 -0.11
C HIS A 99 -4.76 0.50 -0.11
N VAL A 100 -4.02 -0.02 -1.09
CA VAL A 100 -3.71 -1.45 -1.12
C VAL A 100 -2.53 -1.76 -0.19
N VAL A 101 -2.77 -2.61 0.81
CA VAL A 101 -1.71 -3.15 1.69
C VAL A 101 -1.24 -4.49 1.15
N ILE A 102 0.08 -4.69 1.09
CA ILE A 102 0.70 -5.92 0.62
C ILE A 102 1.70 -6.48 1.64
N LEU A 103 1.81 -7.80 1.66
CA LEU A 103 2.98 -8.53 2.13
C LEU A 103 4.00 -8.54 0.98
N SER A 104 4.95 -7.60 1.01
CA SER A 104 5.94 -7.48 -0.06
C SER A 104 6.89 -8.68 -0.07
N SER A 105 7.33 -9.10 1.11
CA SER A 105 8.24 -10.23 1.28
C SER A 105 8.26 -10.75 2.71
N VAL A 106 8.85 -11.94 2.86
CA VAL A 106 9.09 -12.60 4.14
C VAL A 106 10.60 -12.80 4.30
N LEU A 107 11.18 -12.18 5.33
CA LEU A 107 12.56 -12.38 5.74
C LEU A 107 12.70 -13.73 6.44
N PRO A 108 13.56 -14.63 5.95
CA PRO A 108 13.69 -15.97 6.54
C PRO A 108 14.10 -15.94 8.02
N ASP A 109 13.33 -16.60 8.87
CA ASP A 109 13.66 -16.96 10.27
C ASP A 109 12.93 -18.26 10.63
N ILE A 110 13.31 -18.89 11.74
CA ILE A 110 12.68 -20.13 12.23
C ILE A 110 11.17 -19.95 12.49
N ILE A 111 10.75 -18.75 12.90
CA ILE A 111 9.34 -18.47 13.22
C ILE A 111 8.41 -18.52 12.00
N ASN A 112 8.94 -18.32 10.79
CA ASN A 112 8.15 -18.20 9.55
C ASN A 112 8.42 -19.32 8.54
N VAL A 113 8.85 -20.48 9.03
CA VAL A 113 9.07 -21.67 8.21
C VAL A 113 7.82 -22.05 7.42
N GLY A 114 7.98 -22.15 6.11
CA GLY A 114 6.90 -22.44 5.17
C GLY A 114 6.37 -21.20 4.45
N TYR A 115 6.59 -19.98 4.99
CA TYR A 115 6.06 -18.74 4.41
C TYR A 115 7.09 -17.96 3.57
N GLN A 116 8.36 -18.36 3.56
CA GLN A 116 9.45 -17.55 3.00
C GLN A 116 9.36 -17.31 1.48
N HIS A 117 8.59 -18.13 0.77
CA HIS A 117 8.38 -18.00 -0.67
C HIS A 117 7.34 -16.94 -1.05
N LEU A 118 6.54 -16.47 -0.07
CA LEU A 118 5.46 -15.51 -0.32
C LEU A 118 6.02 -14.12 -0.65
N ARG A 119 5.59 -13.56 -1.76
CA ARG A 119 5.97 -12.23 -2.25
C ARG A 119 4.76 -11.55 -2.85
N ASN A 120 4.66 -10.23 -2.70
CA ASN A 120 3.69 -9.41 -3.43
C ASN A 120 2.22 -9.83 -3.24
N GLN A 121 1.84 -10.28 -2.05
CA GLN A 121 0.48 -10.73 -1.76
C GLN A 121 -0.35 -9.63 -1.12
N VAL A 122 -1.58 -9.41 -1.60
CA VAL A 122 -2.50 -8.42 -1.01
C VAL A 122 -2.96 -8.91 0.36
N VAL A 123 -2.83 -8.06 1.38
CA VAL A 123 -3.27 -8.34 2.75
C VAL A 123 -4.69 -7.81 2.93
N THR A 124 -5.56 -8.63 3.49
CA THR A 124 -6.97 -8.29 3.74
C THR A 124 -7.26 -8.09 5.21
N SER A 125 -6.59 -8.83 6.10
CA SER A 125 -6.67 -8.65 7.54
C SER A 125 -5.34 -8.99 8.22
N ILE A 126 -5.13 -8.37 9.38
CA ILE A 126 -4.04 -8.65 10.31
C ILE A 126 -4.66 -8.89 11.68
N ASN A 127 -4.28 -9.99 12.35
CA ASN A 127 -4.80 -10.40 13.65
C ASN A 127 -6.35 -10.39 13.71
N GLY A 128 -6.99 -10.87 12.64
CA GLY A 128 -8.46 -10.89 12.51
C GLY A 128 -9.13 -9.55 12.23
N LYS A 129 -8.39 -8.43 12.21
CA LYS A 129 -8.93 -7.09 11.92
C LYS A 129 -8.69 -6.72 10.44
N PRO A 130 -9.70 -6.26 9.69
CA PRO A 130 -9.51 -5.85 8.30
C PRO A 130 -8.57 -4.64 8.23
N VAL A 131 -7.71 -4.60 7.21
CA VAL A 131 -6.78 -3.49 6.98
C VAL A 131 -6.99 -2.90 5.60
N LYS A 132 -7.05 -1.57 5.52
CA LYS A 132 -7.33 -0.83 4.28
C LYS A 132 -6.31 0.26 3.97
N ASN A 133 -5.31 0.43 4.82
CA ASN A 133 -4.17 1.33 4.64
C ASN A 133 -3.13 1.03 5.73
N MET A 134 -1.99 1.71 5.71
CA MET A 134 -0.97 1.53 6.75
C MET A 134 -1.41 2.03 8.13
N ASP A 135 -2.32 3.00 8.24
CA ASP A 135 -2.80 3.49 9.54
C ASP A 135 -3.55 2.39 10.31
N ASP A 136 -4.38 1.60 9.61
CA ASP A 136 -5.01 0.40 10.17
C ASP A 136 -3.96 -0.63 10.61
N VAL A 137 -2.94 -0.88 9.78
CA VAL A 137 -1.84 -1.80 10.11
C VAL A 137 -1.13 -1.36 11.38
N PHE A 138 -0.76 -0.08 11.49
CA PHE A 138 -0.11 0.45 12.69
C PHE A 138 -1.02 0.34 13.91
N ALA A 139 -2.31 0.64 13.78
CA ALA A 139 -3.26 0.53 14.88
C ALA A 139 -3.35 -0.92 15.41
N VAL A 140 -3.44 -1.91 14.52
CA VAL A 140 -3.46 -3.34 14.90
C VAL A 140 -2.15 -3.75 15.57
N VAL A 141 -1.01 -3.43 14.95
CA VAL A 141 0.30 -3.86 15.44
C VAL A 141 0.68 -3.17 16.76
N ASN A 142 0.26 -1.92 16.97
CA ASN A 142 0.50 -1.22 18.23
C ASN A 142 -0.39 -1.74 19.36
N ALA A 143 -1.63 -2.15 19.07
CA ALA A 143 -2.51 -2.75 20.06
C ALA A 143 -2.07 -4.18 20.44
N ASP A 144 -1.64 -4.97 19.47
CA ASP A 144 -1.43 -6.41 19.67
C ASP A 144 0.05 -6.79 19.87
N GLY A 145 0.97 -5.82 19.75
CA GLY A 145 2.42 -5.97 19.94
C GLY A 145 3.18 -6.56 18.76
N GLY A 146 2.51 -6.81 17.63
CA GLY A 146 3.12 -7.45 16.46
C GLY A 146 2.09 -8.03 15.49
N ILE A 147 2.58 -8.65 14.42
CA ILE A 147 1.77 -9.39 13.45
C ILE A 147 1.79 -10.87 13.82
N LYS A 148 0.67 -11.39 14.31
CA LYS A 148 0.51 -12.79 14.73
C LYS A 148 -0.16 -13.61 13.65
N ALA A 149 -1.13 -13.01 12.96
CA ALA A 149 -1.84 -13.65 11.86
C ALA A 149 -2.03 -12.68 10.70
N VAL A 150 -1.89 -13.17 9.47
CA VAL A 150 -2.13 -12.40 8.23
C VAL A 150 -3.03 -13.18 7.30
N LYS A 151 -4.12 -12.57 6.85
CA LYS A 151 -4.97 -13.13 5.79
C LYS A 151 -4.66 -12.47 4.46
N LEU A 152 -4.37 -13.30 3.46
CA LEU A 152 -4.07 -12.83 2.10
C LEU A 152 -5.29 -12.97 1.20
N LEU A 153 -5.46 -12.05 0.25
CA LEU A 153 -6.58 -12.10 -0.71
C LEU A 153 -6.57 -13.38 -1.55
N SER A 154 -5.37 -13.87 -1.87
CA SER A 154 -5.14 -15.04 -2.72
C SER A 154 -5.32 -16.38 -2.00
N MET A 155 -5.50 -16.37 -0.67
CA MET A 155 -5.51 -17.58 0.16
C MET A 155 -6.74 -17.60 1.08
N GLY A 156 -7.38 -18.77 1.19
CA GLY A 156 -8.51 -18.97 2.09
C GLY A 156 -8.13 -19.14 3.57
N VAL A 157 -6.83 -19.25 3.87
CA VAL A 157 -6.28 -19.51 5.21
C VAL A 157 -5.40 -18.35 5.67
N GLU A 158 -5.24 -18.22 6.99
CA GLU A 158 -4.36 -17.22 7.60
C GLU A 158 -2.95 -17.79 7.82
N LEU A 159 -1.94 -16.94 7.63
CA LEU A 159 -0.56 -17.22 8.00
C LEU A 159 -0.38 -16.87 9.46
N VAL A 160 -0.07 -17.86 10.30
CA VAL A 160 0.03 -17.67 11.76
C VAL A 160 1.47 -17.85 12.23
N LEU A 161 1.89 -16.98 13.14
CA LEU A 161 3.18 -17.00 13.84
C LEU A 161 2.96 -17.21 15.35
N ASP A 162 3.95 -17.81 16.02
CA ASP A 162 3.92 -17.97 17.48
C ASP A 162 4.11 -16.62 18.17
N GLN A 163 3.09 -16.20 18.94
CA GLN A 163 3.13 -14.92 19.66
C GLN A 163 4.22 -14.88 20.74
N GLY A 164 4.52 -16.00 21.39
CA GLY A 164 5.54 -16.08 22.45
C GLY A 164 6.95 -15.88 21.91
N GLU A 165 7.20 -16.31 20.67
CA GLU A 165 8.53 -16.20 20.04
C GLU A 165 8.72 -14.90 19.24
N LEU A 166 7.64 -14.20 18.89
CA LEU A 166 7.65 -13.03 18.02
C LEU A 166 8.64 -11.93 18.48
N PRO A 167 8.71 -11.53 19.78
CA PRO A 167 9.65 -10.49 20.20
C PRO A 167 11.10 -10.91 20.04
N ALA A 168 11.42 -12.18 20.30
CA ALA A 168 12.76 -12.71 20.14
C ALA A 168 13.15 -12.81 18.65
N ALA A 169 12.20 -13.22 17.79
CA ALA A 169 12.39 -13.25 16.35
C ALA A 169 12.65 -11.86 15.77
N ASP A 170 11.89 -10.84 16.19
CA ASP A 170 12.07 -9.46 15.72
C ASP A 170 13.45 -8.91 16.04
N VAL A 171 13.97 -9.20 17.25
CA VAL A 171 15.36 -8.83 17.62
C VAL A 171 16.39 -9.55 16.75
N ARG A 172 16.20 -10.86 16.49
CA ARG A 172 17.11 -11.63 15.60
C ARG A 172 17.10 -11.07 14.18
N LEU A 173 15.91 -10.85 13.62
CA LEU A 173 15.70 -10.34 12.27
C LEU A 173 16.30 -8.95 12.07
N SER A 174 16.07 -8.03 13.01
CA SER A 174 16.66 -6.68 12.96
C SER A 174 18.18 -6.74 12.90
N LYS A 175 18.82 -7.60 13.73
CA LYS A 175 20.28 -7.76 13.74
C LYS A 175 20.80 -8.46 12.48
N MET A 176 20.17 -9.56 12.07
CA MET A 176 20.62 -10.39 10.95
C MET A 176 20.52 -9.64 9.61
N PHE A 177 19.42 -8.92 9.40
CA PHE A 177 19.18 -8.16 8.17
C PHE A 177 19.57 -6.67 8.28
N ARG A 178 20.12 -6.24 9.43
CA ARG A 178 20.57 -4.87 9.70
C ARG A 178 19.48 -3.83 9.46
N ILE A 179 18.26 -4.14 9.91
CA ILE A 179 17.10 -3.25 9.79
C ILE A 179 17.06 -2.35 11.04
N PRO A 180 17.30 -1.03 10.92
CA PRO A 180 17.42 -0.15 12.09
C PRO A 180 16.12 -0.01 12.86
N GLU A 181 15.00 0.08 12.13
CA GLU A 181 13.67 0.25 12.70
C GLU A 181 12.73 -0.73 12.01
N LEU A 182 12.05 -1.58 12.79
CA LEU A 182 11.07 -2.54 12.25
C LEU A 182 9.74 -1.88 11.90
N LYS A 183 9.54 -0.61 12.27
CA LYS A 183 8.37 0.18 11.90
C LYS A 183 8.86 1.52 11.37
N SER A 184 8.32 1.95 10.25
CA SER A 184 8.59 3.25 9.65
C SER A 184 7.25 3.90 9.35
N ALA A 185 6.98 5.05 9.95
CA ALA A 185 5.77 5.85 9.71
C ALA A 185 6.18 7.26 9.33
N SER A 186 5.96 7.63 8.07
CA SER A 186 6.29 8.94 7.48
C SER A 186 5.17 9.95 7.65
N ARG A 187 3.92 9.50 7.77
CA ARG A 187 2.74 10.36 7.96
C ARG A 187 2.74 11.15 9.28
N ASN A 188 3.67 10.86 10.19
CA ASN A 188 3.87 11.57 11.47
C ASN A 188 5.08 12.51 11.51
N ALA A 189 5.81 12.71 10.40
CA ALA A 189 6.90 13.69 10.39
C ALA A 189 6.34 15.11 10.21
N PRO A 190 6.68 16.09 11.07
CA PRO A 190 6.35 17.49 10.78
C PRO A 190 7.00 17.86 9.45
N LYS A 191 6.19 18.40 8.52
CA LYS A 191 6.72 19.03 7.30
C LYS A 191 7.69 20.12 7.73
N LYS A 192 8.99 19.94 7.46
CA LYS A 192 9.99 21.00 7.60
C LYS A 192 9.78 22.06 6.54
#